data_AF-A0A2H3HK92-F1
#
_entry.id   AF-A0A2H3HK92-F1
#
_cell.length_a   1.000
_cell.length_b   1.000
_cell.length_c   1.000
_cell.angle_alpha   90.00
_cell.angle_beta   90.00
_cell.angle_gamma   90.00
#
_symmetry.space_group_name_H-M   'P 1'
#
loop_
_entity.id
_entity.type
_entity.pdbx_description
1 polymer ?
#
loop_
_entity_poly.entity_id
_entity_poly.type
_entity_poly.pdbx_seq_one_letter_code
_entity_poly.pdbx_strand_id
1 'polypeptide(L)'
;MKFERMPIEIESPEEYGYDKIKYNLSESSVTDQTLESLDIKIPNLTLLYNEHRGETKLRKLIADDAGVSADDVLITSGAAGALFIITTSQLGSTPNSERNHLVVTGFVV
;
A
#
# COMPACT_ATOMS: atom_id res chain seq x y z
N MET A 1 -17.72 -8.40 -3.63
CA MET A 1 -16.39 -9.02 -3.42
C MET A 1 -16.44 -9.92 -2.20
N LYS A 2 -15.57 -10.94 -2.12
CA LYS A 2 -15.45 -11.84 -0.96
C LYS A 2 -14.04 -11.66 -0.39
N PHE A 3 -13.93 -10.97 0.73
CA PHE A 3 -12.64 -10.72 1.38
C PHE A 3 -12.36 -11.86 2.36
N GLU A 4 -11.42 -12.72 2.00
CA GLU A 4 -10.94 -13.81 2.84
C GLU A 4 -9.46 -13.58 3.13
N ARG A 5 -9.01 -13.99 4.32
CA ARG A 5 -7.60 -13.89 4.70
C ARG A 5 -6.77 -14.73 3.75
N MET A 6 -5.69 -14.14 3.23
CA MET A 6 -4.81 -14.80 2.27
C MET A 6 -3.88 -15.79 3.01
N PRO A 7 -3.55 -16.95 2.42
CA PRO A 7 -2.59 -17.87 3.02
C PRO A 7 -1.24 -17.21 3.34
N ILE A 8 -0.77 -16.32 2.46
CA ILE A 8 0.49 -15.58 2.68
C ILE A 8 0.44 -14.68 3.93
N GLU A 9 -0.73 -14.16 4.30
CA GLU A 9 -0.90 -13.38 5.55
C GLU A 9 -0.95 -14.28 6.80
N ILE A 10 -1.17 -15.59 6.64
CA ILE A 10 -1.13 -16.55 7.76
C ILE A 10 0.30 -17.06 7.95
N GLU A 11 1.02 -17.21 6.84
CA GLU A 11 2.38 -17.76 6.78
C GLU A 11 3.46 -16.67 6.85
N SER A 12 3.07 -15.40 7.00
CA SER A 12 4.00 -14.28 6.96
C SER A 12 4.98 -14.29 8.16
N PRO A 13 6.18 -13.70 8.02
CA PRO A 13 7.15 -13.59 9.11
C PRO A 13 6.60 -12.97 10.39
N GLU A 14 5.69 -12.00 10.28
CA GLU A 14 5.05 -11.32 11.42
C GLU A 14 4.15 -12.26 12.23
N GLU A 15 3.48 -13.19 11.57
CA GLU A 15 2.56 -14.14 12.22
C GLU A 15 3.29 -15.43 12.66
N TYR A 16 4.26 -15.87 11.87
CA TYR A 16 5.07 -17.06 12.17
C TYR A 16 6.10 -16.80 13.29
N GLY A 17 6.66 -15.58 13.31
CA GLY A 17 7.72 -15.12 14.20
C GLY A 17 9.07 -15.04 13.50
N TYR A 18 9.64 -13.83 13.44
CA TYR A 18 10.94 -13.55 12.83
C TYR A 18 12.08 -14.37 13.44
N ASP A 19 12.02 -14.67 14.73
CA ASP A 19 13.01 -15.45 15.47
C ASP A 19 13.14 -16.91 14.96
N LYS A 20 12.08 -17.42 14.33
CA LYS A 20 12.04 -18.78 13.75
C LYS A 20 12.58 -18.83 12.32
N ILE A 21 12.79 -17.68 11.68
CA ILE A 21 13.21 -17.59 10.28
C ILE A 21 14.69 -17.21 10.23
N LYS A 22 15.55 -18.19 9.93
CA LYS A 22 17.00 -17.97 9.86
C LYS A 22 17.42 -17.07 8.69
N TYR A 23 16.73 -17.20 7.56
CA TYR A 23 16.98 -16.42 6.35
C TYR A 23 15.63 -16.01 5.75
N ASN A 24 15.18 -14.79 6.04
CA ASN A 24 13.94 -14.24 5.47
C ASN A 24 14.23 -13.67 4.08
N LEU A 25 13.62 -14.25 3.05
CA LEU A 25 13.70 -13.80 1.65
C LEU A 25 12.32 -13.41 1.11
N SER A 26 11.29 -13.39 1.95
CA SER A 26 9.89 -13.11 1.55
C SER A 26 9.52 -11.64 1.59
N GLU A 27 10.41 -10.76 2.05
CA GLU A 27 10.14 -9.33 2.15
C GLU A 27 10.95 -8.51 1.14
N SER A 28 10.28 -7.53 0.54
CA SER A 28 10.88 -6.62 -0.43
C SER A 28 11.79 -5.60 0.28
N SER A 29 13.04 -6.01 0.48
CA SER A 29 14.26 -5.19 0.32
C SER A 29 14.58 -4.04 1.29
N VAL A 30 13.85 -3.80 2.39
CA VAL A 30 14.28 -2.81 3.41
C VAL A 30 14.08 -3.40 4.80
N THR A 31 15.18 -3.54 5.55
CA THR A 31 15.11 -3.94 6.97
C THR A 31 14.49 -2.83 7.80
N ASP A 32 13.76 -3.17 8.86
CA ASP A 32 13.19 -2.21 9.80
C ASP A 32 14.17 -1.08 10.15
N GLN A 33 13.69 0.16 10.03
CA GLN A 33 14.46 1.36 10.32
C GLN A 33 13.88 2.08 11.54
N THR A 34 14.76 2.68 12.33
CA THR A 34 14.33 3.64 13.36
C THR A 34 14.28 5.05 12.77
N LEU A 35 13.49 5.94 13.38
CA LEU A 35 13.49 7.35 12.98
C LEU A 35 14.91 7.96 13.06
N GLU A 36 15.69 7.57 14.07
CA GLU A 36 17.07 8.01 14.23
C GLU A 36 17.97 7.52 13.08
N SER A 37 17.81 6.27 12.63
CA SER A 37 18.59 5.74 11.49
C SER A 37 18.31 6.47 10.19
N LEU A 38 17.15 7.14 10.09
CA LEU A 38 16.75 7.96 8.96
C LEU A 38 17.03 9.46 9.17
N ASP A 39 17.68 9.84 10.28
CA ASP A 39 17.88 11.23 10.72
C ASP A 39 16.57 12.05 10.78
N ILE A 40 15.46 11.39 11.14
CA ILE A 40 14.15 12.01 11.26
C ILE A 40 13.92 12.43 12.72
N LYS A 41 13.69 13.73 12.93
CA LYS A 41 13.27 14.29 14.22
C LYS A 41 11.83 14.75 14.12
N ILE A 42 10.95 14.20 14.97
CA ILE A 42 9.55 14.61 15.05
C ILE A 42 9.43 15.72 16.11
N PRO A 43 9.17 16.98 15.73
CA PRO A 43 8.91 18.04 16.70
C PRO A 43 7.50 17.89 17.30
N ASN A 44 7.14 18.76 18.25
CA ASN A 44 5.78 18.85 18.76
C ASN A 44 4.83 19.35 17.65
N LEU A 45 4.20 18.42 16.93
CA LEU A 45 3.32 18.68 15.79
C LEU A 45 1.85 18.59 16.20
N THR A 46 1.04 19.48 15.64
CA THR A 46 -0.41 19.33 15.70
C THR A 46 -0.84 18.22 14.73
N LEU A 47 -1.52 17.20 15.25
CA LEU A 47 -2.10 16.12 14.45
C LEU A 47 -3.42 16.58 13.84
N LEU A 48 -3.34 17.10 12.61
CA LEU A 48 -4.50 17.59 11.87
C LEU A 48 -5.10 16.50 11.00
N TYR A 49 -6.41 16.54 10.84
CA TYR A 49 -7.10 15.80 9.79
C TYR A 49 -6.86 16.57 8.47
N ASN A 50 -5.78 16.20 7.79
CA ASN A 50 -5.26 16.87 6.59
C ASN A 50 -6.12 16.60 5.33
N GLU A 51 -5.62 17.06 4.17
CA GLU A 51 -6.22 16.86 2.85
C GLU A 51 -6.53 15.38 2.55
N HIS A 52 -7.77 15.09 2.14
CA HIS A 52 -8.24 13.73 1.86
C HIS A 52 -7.48 12.99 0.75
N ARG A 53 -6.86 13.72 -0.18
CA ARG A 53 -6.08 13.13 -1.28
C ARG A 53 -4.61 12.88 -0.92
N GLY A 54 -4.18 13.36 0.25
CA GLY A 54 -2.78 13.44 0.64
C GLY A 54 -2.16 14.81 0.38
N GLU A 55 -1.05 15.06 1.07
CA GLU A 55 -0.37 16.35 1.06
C GLU A 55 0.09 16.77 -0.35
N THR A 56 -0.12 18.04 -0.67
CA THR A 56 0.07 18.57 -2.02
C THR A 56 1.52 18.45 -2.53
N LYS A 57 2.53 18.71 -1.69
CA LYS A 57 3.94 18.58 -2.12
C LYS A 57 4.32 17.13 -2.38
N LEU A 58 3.89 16.19 -1.54
CA LEU A 58 4.12 14.76 -1.72
C LEU A 58 3.51 14.27 -3.04
N ARG A 59 2.26 14.66 -3.32
CA ARG A 59 1.61 14.31 -4.59
C ARG A 59 2.38 14.83 -5.79
N LYS A 60 2.92 16.05 -5.71
CA LYS A 60 3.74 16.63 -6.79
C LYS A 60 5.04 15.84 -7.00
N LEU A 61 5.76 15.49 -5.94
CA LEU A 61 7.00 14.71 -6.05
C LEU A 61 6.77 13.36 -6.72
N ILE A 62 5.69 12.66 -6.37
CA ILE A 62 5.31 11.39 -6.99
C ILE A 62 4.93 11.60 -8.47
N ALA A 63 4.14 12.64 -8.76
CA ALA A 63 3.70 12.94 -10.11
C ALA A 63 4.88 13.28 -11.04
N ASP A 64 5.85 14.04 -10.54
CA ASP A 64 7.07 14.40 -11.28
C ASP A 64 7.91 13.15 -11.60
N ASP A 65 8.07 12.22 -10.65
CA ASP A 65 8.77 10.95 -10.85
C ASP A 65 8.05 10.02 -11.84
N ALA A 66 6.72 9.95 -11.76
CA ALA A 66 5.89 9.10 -12.61
C ALA A 66 5.55 9.72 -13.98
N GLY A 67 5.84 11.00 -14.21
CA GLY A 67 5.51 11.72 -15.45
C GLY A 67 4.02 11.98 -15.66
N VAL A 68 3.26 12.23 -14.58
CA VAL A 68 1.80 12.47 -14.59
C VAL A 68 1.43 13.80 -13.92
N SER A 69 0.14 14.16 -13.88
CA SER A 69 -0.31 15.33 -13.10
C SER A 69 -0.41 14.99 -11.61
N ALA A 70 -0.17 15.97 -10.74
CA ALA A 70 -0.44 15.83 -9.30
C ALA A 70 -1.93 15.58 -8.97
N ASP A 71 -2.82 15.94 -9.91
CA ASP A 71 -4.25 15.64 -9.85
C ASP A 71 -4.59 14.20 -10.26
N ASP A 72 -3.63 13.44 -10.79
CA ASP A 72 -3.76 12.01 -11.05
C ASP A 72 -3.29 11.17 -9.85
N VAL A 73 -2.72 11.80 -8.82
CA VAL A 73 -2.18 11.11 -7.64
C VAL A 73 -3.19 11.10 -6.49
N LEU A 74 -3.36 9.93 -5.88
CA LEU A 74 -4.08 9.71 -4.63
C LEU A 74 -3.16 8.96 -3.67
N ILE A 75 -2.87 9.55 -2.52
CA ILE A 75 -2.03 8.92 -1.49
C ILE A 75 -2.86 7.93 -0.68
N THR A 76 -2.32 6.74 -0.46
CA THR A 76 -2.92 5.69 0.37
C THR A 76 -1.96 5.23 1.46
N SER A 77 -2.50 4.67 2.54
CA SER A 77 -1.71 4.00 3.58
C SER A 77 -1.20 2.64 3.06
N GLY A 78 -0.12 2.68 2.28
CA GLY A 78 0.49 1.51 1.65
C GLY A 78 -0.22 1.08 0.35
N ALA A 79 0.44 0.17 -0.37
CA ALA A 79 -0.01 -0.30 -1.68
C ALA A 79 -1.31 -1.12 -1.61
N ALA A 80 -1.53 -1.86 -0.52
CA ALA A 80 -2.76 -2.63 -0.32
C ALA A 80 -4.02 -1.74 -0.36
N GLY A 81 -3.96 -0.54 0.23
CA GLY A 81 -5.04 0.44 0.19
C GLY A 81 -5.34 0.92 -1.24
N ALA A 82 -4.30 1.17 -2.04
CA ALA A 82 -4.47 1.54 -3.46
C ALA A 82 -5.13 0.42 -4.27
N LEU A 83 -4.66 -0.82 -4.11
CA LEU A 83 -5.25 -1.99 -4.77
C LEU A 83 -6.71 -2.17 -4.39
N PHE A 84 -7.06 -1.98 -3.12
CA PHE A 84 -8.44 -2.04 -2.65
C PHE A 84 -9.32 -0.97 -3.32
N ILE A 85 -8.88 0.30 -3.35
CA ILE A 85 -9.63 1.40 -3.97
C ILE A 85 -9.84 1.14 -5.47
N ILE A 86 -8.79 0.76 -6.19
CA ILE A 86 -8.86 0.48 -7.63
C ILE A 86 -9.83 -0.68 -7.88
N THR A 87 -9.66 -1.80 -7.16
CA THR A 87 -10.51 -2.99 -7.35
C THR A 87 -11.97 -2.64 -7.07
N THR A 88 -12.26 -2.01 -5.93
CA THR A 88 -13.64 -1.70 -5.51
C THR A 88 -14.32 -0.66 -6.39
N SER A 89 -13.60 0.39 -6.80
CA SER A 89 -14.14 1.44 -7.66
C SER A 89 -14.41 0.97 -9.10
N GLN A 90 -13.62 0.02 -9.62
CA GLN A 90 -13.75 -0.44 -11.01
C GLN A 90 -14.59 -1.71 -11.15
N LEU A 91 -14.62 -2.58 -10.14
CA LEU A 91 -15.25 -3.91 -10.22
C LEU A 91 -16.42 -4.10 -9.26
N GLY A 92 -16.58 -3.24 -8.25
CA GLY A 92 -17.56 -3.41 -7.18
C GLY A 92 -19.02 -3.20 -7.59
N SER A 93 -19.26 -2.43 -8.64
CA SER A 93 -20.60 -1.93 -9.00
C SER A 93 -21.27 -2.68 -10.16
N THR A 94 -20.59 -3.67 -10.77
CA THR A 94 -21.10 -4.33 -11.97
C THR A 94 -22.23 -5.32 -11.66
N PRO A 95 -23.42 -5.18 -12.27
CA PRO A 95 -24.51 -6.15 -12.15
C PRO A 95 -24.05 -7.55 -12.58
N ASN A 96 -24.69 -8.60 -12.04
CA ASN A 96 -24.33 -9.99 -12.35
C ASN A 96 -24.42 -10.34 -13.85
N SER A 97 -25.19 -9.59 -14.64
CA SER A 97 -25.32 -9.75 -16.09
C SER A 97 -24.14 -9.18 -16.90
N GLU A 98 -23.29 -8.36 -16.29
CA GLU A 98 -22.18 -7.65 -16.94
C GLU A 98 -20.91 -7.82 -16.11
N ARG A 99 -20.58 -9.05 -15.71
CA ARG A 99 -19.40 -9.27 -14.86
C ARG A 99 -18.12 -8.85 -15.59
N ASN A 100 -17.43 -7.89 -15.01
CA ASN A 100 -16.07 -7.55 -15.40
C ASN A 100 -15.13 -8.73 -15.09
N HIS A 101 -14.27 -9.06 -16.04
CA HIS A 101 -13.22 -10.07 -15.87
C HIS A 101 -11.91 -9.38 -15.49
N LEU A 102 -11.37 -9.69 -14.31
CA LEU A 102 -10.04 -9.26 -13.90
C LEU A 102 -9.05 -10.40 -14.15
N VAL A 103 -7.97 -10.11 -14.86
CA VAL A 103 -6.81 -11.02 -15.01
C VAL A 103 -5.72 -10.52 -14.08
N VAL A 104 -5.35 -11.34 -13.10
CA VAL A 104 -4.25 -11.06 -12.17
C VAL A 104 -3.04 -11.87 -12.60
N THR A 105 -1.98 -11.20 -13.04
CA THR A 105 -0.66 -11.83 -13.20
C THR A 105 0.04 -11.77 -11.85
N GLY A 106 0.53 -12.92 -11.37
CA GLY A 106 0.99 -13.08 -9.98
C GLY A 106 1.91 -11.96 -9.49
N PHE A 107 1.54 -11.39 -8.34
CA PHE A 107 2.45 -10.60 -7.51
C PHE A 107 3.12 -11.56 -6.55
N VAL A 108 4.38 -11.85 -6.80
CA VAL A 108 5.31 -12.29 -5.76
C VAL A 108 6.02 -11.01 -5.35
N VAL A 109 5.75 -10.53 -4.13
CA VAL A 109 6.69 -9.62 -3.45
C VAL A 109 7.82 -10.48 -2.88
#